data_AF-A0A519LXI4-F1
#
_entry.id   AF-A0A519LXI4-F1
#
_cell.length_a   1.000
_cell.length_b   1.000
_cell.length_c   1.000
_cell.angle_alpha   90.00
_cell.angle_beta   90.00
_cell.angle_gamma   90.00
#
_symmetry.space_group_name_H-M   'P 1'
#
loop_
_entity.id
_entity.type
_entity.pdbx_description
1 polymer ?
#
loop_
_entity_poly.entity_id
_entity_poly.type
_entity_poly.pdbx_seq_one_letter_code
_entity_poly.pdbx_strand_id
1 'polypeptide(L)' 'TVMGISAGLDMINQINYLGCIIVDDNNKIYTSKNINLK' A
#
# COMPACT_ATOMS: atom_id res chain seq x y z
N THR A 1 -10.41 -1.76 10.91
CA THR A 1 -9.80 -2.13 9.61
C THR A 1 -10.32 -1.19 8.56
N VAL A 2 -9.44 -0.34 7.98
CA VAL A 2 -9.85 0.60 6.94
C VAL A 2 -9.86 -0.17 5.61
N MET A 3 -11.03 -0.69 5.22
CA MET A 3 -11.22 -1.52 4.02
C MET A 3 -10.69 -0.86 2.73
N GLY A 4 -10.71 0.47 2.64
CA GLY A 4 -10.29 1.20 1.44
C GLY A 4 -8.79 1.14 1.16
N ILE A 5 -7.94 1.16 2.20
CA ILE A 5 -6.48 1.10 2.03
C ILE A 5 -6.08 -0.26 1.46
N SER A 6 -6.65 -1.35 2.00
CA SER A 6 -6.43 -2.71 1.50
C SER A 6 -6.92 -2.89 0.06
N ALA A 7 -8.12 -2.41 -0.27
CA ALA A 7 -8.64 -2.52 -1.64
C ALA A 7 -7.78 -1.75 -2.65
N GLY A 8 -7.30 -0.55 -2.31
CA GLY A 8 -6.40 0.23 -3.15
C GLY A 8 -5.04 -0.44 -3.32
N LEU A 9 -4.48 -0.98 -2.24
CA LEU A 9 -3.24 -1.76 -2.28
C LEU A 9 -3.38 -3.02 -3.16
N ASP A 10 -4.49 -3.73 -3.07
CA ASP A 10 -4.74 -4.92 -3.88
C ASP A 10 -4.88 -4.61 -5.38
N MET A 11 -5.40 -3.44 -5.74
CA MET A 11 -5.38 -2.96 -7.13
C MET A 11 -3.96 -2.66 -7.61
N ILE A 12 -3.18 -1.91 -6.82
CA ILE A 12 -1.81 -1.53 -7.18
C ILE A 12 -0.91 -2.76 -7.28
N ASN A 13 -1.09 -3.74 -6.39
CA ASN A 13 -0.34 -4.99 -6.37
C ASN A 13 -0.52 -5.85 -7.63
N GLN A 14 -1.54 -5.60 -8.45
CA GLN A 14 -1.77 -6.30 -9.72
C GLN A 14 -1.02 -5.65 -10.90
N ILE A 15 -0.49 -4.43 -10.71
CA ILE A 15 0.21 -3.69 -11.76
C ILE A 15 1.72 -3.90 -11.58
N ASN A 16 2.32 -4.61 -12.52
CA ASN A 16 3.76 -4.85 -12.50
C ASN A 16 4.55 -3.54 -12.58
N TYR A 17 5.61 -3.45 -11.78
CA TYR A 17 6.50 -2.28 -11.69
C TYR A 17 5.87 -1.02 -11.10
N LEU A 18 4.66 -1.09 -10.54
CA LEU A 18 4.04 0.01 -9.79
C LEU A 18 4.29 -0.16 -8.29
N GLY A 19 4.67 0.92 -7.63
CA GLY A 19 4.86 0.99 -6.18
C GLY A 19 3.93 2.01 -5.54
N CYS A 20 3.48 1.75 -4.32
CA CYS A 20 2.67 2.68 -3.53
C CYS A 20 3.11 2.67 -2.07
N ILE A 21 3.13 3.87 -1.48
CA ILE A 21 3.38 4.10 -0.05
C ILE A 21 2.25 5.00 0.44
N ILE A 22 1.58 4.58 1.50
CA ILE A 22 0.50 5.31 2.16
C ILE A 22 0.91 5.53 3.60
N VAL A 23 0.78 6.76 4.08
CA VAL A 23 0.98 7.12 5.48
C VAL A 23 -0.35 7.62 6.01
N ASP A 24 -0.85 7.00 7.08
CA ASP A 24 -2.07 7.45 7.76
C ASP A 24 -1.77 8.41 8.92
N ASP A 25 -2.83 8.98 9.47
CA ASP A 25 -2.76 9.95 10.57
C ASP A 25 -2.23 9.36 11.89
N ASN A 26 -2.12 8.03 12.00
CA ASN A 26 -1.53 7.32 13.14
C ASN A 26 -0.06 6.96 12.88
N ASN A 27 0.59 7.60 11.91
CA ASN A 27 1.95 7.32 11.46
C ASN A 27 2.15 5.88 10.98
N LYS A 28 1.09 5.17 10.57
CA LYS A 28 1.23 3.82 10.05
C LYS A 28 1.52 3.87 8.56
N ILE A 29 2.58 3.16 8.17
CA ILE A 29 3.02 3.05 6.79
C ILE A 29 2.44 1.76 6.19
N TYR A 30 1.81 1.88 5.03
CA TYR A 30 1.37 0.77 4.21
C TYR A 30 2.08 0.83 2.87
N THR A 31 2.60 -0.29 2.40
CA THR A 31 3.35 -0.35 1.15
C THR A 31 2.80 -1.43 0.23
N SER A 32 2.85 -1.16 -1.08
CA SER A 32 2.58 -2.19 -2.10
C SER A 32 3.62 -3.31 -2.02
N LYS A 33 3.28 -4.51 -2.47
CA LYS A 33 4.19 -5.68 -2.51
C LYS A 33 5.50 -5.40 -3.25
N ASN A 34 5.50 -4.44 -4.17
CA ASN A 34 6.67 -4.06 -4.95
C ASN A 34 7.67 -3.17 -4.19
N ILE A 35 7.29 -2.67 -3.01
CA ILE A 35 8.16 -1.85 -2.14
C ILE A 35 8.16 -2.47 -0.73
N ASN A 36 9.32 -2.97 -0.32
CA ASN A 36 9.53 -3.45 1.03
C ASN A 36 10.49 -2.50 1.77
N LEU A 37 9.92 -1.61 2.58
CA LEU A 37 10.66 -0.71 3.46
C LEU A 37 11.15 -1.54 4.67
N LYS A 38 12.43 -1.93 4.64
CA LYS A 38 13.13 -2.56 5.78
C LYS A 38 13.42 -1.56 6.88
#